data_AF-A0A544XBH8-F1
#
_entry.id   AF-A0A544XBH8-F1
#
_cell.length_a   1.000
_cell.length_b   1.000
_cell.length_c   1.000
_cell.angle_alpha   90.00
_cell.angle_beta   90.00
_cell.angle_gamma   90.00
#
_symmetry.space_group_name_H-M   'P 1'
#
loop_
_entity.id
_entity.type
_entity.pdbx_description
1 polymer ?
#
loop_
_entity_poly.entity_id
_entity_poly.type
_entity_poly.pdbx_seq_one_letter_code
_entity_poly.pdbx_strand_id
1 'polypeptide(L)'
;MASISGSVLPRTSRRGGFSASASMSMGPRGDPQFGARPALPEPRIAHRIRDWNARLGFVAAGLGITTVPRIAVSGLPTGIAIVEVDAPAYSGRTALAVTRSDPSPGQRAVVAALRAAAESA
;
A
#
# COMPACT_ATOMS: atom_id res chain seq x y z
N MET A 1 -9.37 -5.51 -1.62
CA MET A 1 -8.18 -4.66 -1.32
C MET A 1 -6.93 -5.42 -1.72
N ALA A 2 -6.12 -4.85 -2.61
CA ALA A 2 -4.99 -5.52 -3.23
C ALA A 2 -3.70 -5.47 -2.37
N SER A 3 -3.25 -6.62 -1.86
CA SER A 3 -1.82 -6.87 -1.66
C SER A 3 -1.18 -7.12 -3.03
N ILE A 4 0.13 -6.94 -3.11
CA ILE A 4 0.87 -7.19 -4.33
C ILE A 4 1.93 -8.21 -3.98
N SER A 5 1.80 -9.42 -4.54
CA SER A 5 2.78 -10.48 -4.37
C SER A 5 3.54 -10.63 -5.68
N GLY A 6 4.80 -10.17 -5.70
CA GLY A 6 5.70 -10.45 -6.80
C GLY A 6 6.06 -11.93 -6.82
N SER A 7 5.50 -12.68 -7.76
CA SER A 7 6.03 -13.97 -8.20
C SER A 7 6.65 -13.74 -9.58
N VAL A 8 7.97 -13.54 -9.65
CA VAL A 8 8.70 -13.89 -10.87
C VAL A 8 8.59 -15.40 -10.97
N LEU A 9 7.82 -15.92 -11.94
CA LEU A 9 7.80 -17.35 -12.23
C LEU A 9 9.24 -17.76 -12.60
N PRO A 10 9.94 -18.58 -11.81
CA PRO A 10 11.03 -19.36 -12.36
C PRO A 10 10.38 -20.49 -13.16
N ARG A 11 10.85 -20.75 -14.38
CA ARG A 11 10.63 -22.07 -14.98
C ARG A 11 11.09 -23.11 -13.95
N THR A 12 10.21 -24.08 -13.69
CA THR A 12 10.39 -25.29 -12.89
C THR A 12 10.03 -25.21 -11.40
N SER A 13 9.20 -26.17 -11.03
CA SER A 13 8.59 -26.47 -9.74
C SER A 13 9.61 -26.86 -8.67
N ARG A 14 9.38 -26.42 -7.42
CA ARG A 14 9.42 -27.28 -6.23
C ARG A 14 8.66 -26.61 -5.08
N ARG A 15 7.78 -27.38 -4.44
CA ARG A 15 7.03 -26.98 -3.23
C ARG A 15 8.03 -26.69 -2.11
N GLY A 16 8.18 -25.43 -1.73
CA GLY A 16 8.94 -24.99 -0.57
C GLY A 16 8.24 -23.77 0.02
N GLY A 17 8.09 -23.72 1.35
CA GLY A 17 7.34 -22.68 2.04
C GLY A 17 7.80 -21.28 1.67
N PHE A 18 6.86 -20.42 1.26
CA PHE A 18 7.14 -19.03 0.92
C PHE A 18 7.53 -18.25 2.19
N SER A 19 8.81 -17.93 2.35
CA SER A 19 9.26 -16.89 3.27
C SER A 19 9.24 -15.55 2.54
N ALA A 20 8.12 -14.83 2.62
CA ALA A 20 8.00 -13.51 2.00
C ALA A 20 8.51 -12.43 2.98
N SER A 21 9.59 -11.75 2.61
CA SER A 21 10.07 -10.56 3.32
C SER A 21 9.16 -9.37 3.01
N ALA A 22 8.53 -8.83 4.05
CA ALA A 22 7.65 -7.67 3.93
C ALA A 22 8.45 -6.36 4.02
N SER A 23 8.03 -5.37 3.23
CA SER A 23 8.45 -3.99 3.38
C SER A 23 7.38 -3.17 4.10
N MET A 24 7.77 -2.22 4.96
CA MET A 24 6.86 -1.29 5.64
C MET A 24 7.07 0.14 5.16
N SER A 25 5.98 0.88 4.95
CA SER A 25 6.05 2.31 4.68
C SER A 25 6.22 3.09 5.96
N MET A 26 7.19 4.00 6.00
CA MET A 26 7.35 4.92 7.12
C MET A 26 6.91 6.33 6.77
N GLY A 27 6.29 6.98 7.74
CA GLY A 27 5.83 8.36 7.72
C GLY A 27 6.98 9.32 7.92
N PRO A 28 6.76 10.62 7.66
CA PRO A 28 7.74 11.66 7.94
C PRO A 28 8.23 11.65 9.40
N ARG A 29 7.38 11.17 10.32
CA ARG A 29 7.64 11.09 11.77
C ARG A 29 8.12 9.72 12.27
N GLY A 30 8.34 8.76 11.37
CA GLY A 30 8.71 7.40 11.80
C GLY A 30 7.51 6.48 12.08
N ASP A 31 6.29 6.95 11.88
CA ASP A 31 5.07 6.14 12.04
C ASP A 31 4.79 5.32 10.78
N PRO A 32 4.32 4.06 10.86
CA PRO A 32 3.91 3.32 9.66
C PRO A 32 2.83 4.07 8.85
N GLN A 33 3.13 4.59 7.64
CA GLN A 33 2.06 5.14 6.76
C GLN A 33 1.19 4.00 6.20
N PHE A 34 1.85 2.88 5.91
CA PHE A 34 1.26 1.64 5.44
C PHE A 34 1.99 0.53 6.19
N GLY A 35 1.42 0.11 7.33
CA GLY A 35 1.92 -1.00 8.14
C GLY A 35 2.10 -2.28 7.33
N ALA A 36 2.87 -3.22 7.88
CA ALA A 36 3.20 -4.50 7.25
C ALA A 36 1.98 -5.45 7.24
N ARG A 37 1.03 -5.18 6.34
CA ARG A 37 -0.23 -5.91 6.10
C ARG A 37 -1.18 -6.02 7.32
N PRO A 38 -2.46 -5.65 7.16
CA PRO A 38 -3.47 -5.93 8.18
C PRO A 38 -3.62 -7.42 8.47
N ALA A 39 -3.87 -7.78 9.73
CA ALA A 39 -4.09 -9.14 10.23
C ALA A 39 -2.89 -10.11 10.22
N LEU A 40 -1.66 -9.64 9.96
CA LEU A 40 -0.45 -10.43 10.28
C LEU A 40 -0.05 -10.17 11.74
N PRO A 41 -0.09 -11.18 12.63
CA PRO A 41 0.19 -10.98 14.05
C PRO A 41 1.65 -10.55 14.31
N GLU A 42 2.60 -11.03 13.50
CA GLU A 42 4.04 -10.74 13.67
C GLU A 42 4.76 -10.65 12.33
N PRO A 43 4.66 -9.52 11.60
CA PRO A 43 5.33 -9.37 10.32
C PRO A 43 6.84 -9.27 10.50
N ARG A 44 7.61 -10.12 9.81
CA ARG A 44 9.06 -9.98 9.69
C ARG A 44 9.41 -8.88 8.70
N ILE A 45 9.80 -7.72 9.21
CA ILE A 45 10.18 -6.56 8.40
C ILE A 45 11.68 -6.64 8.08
N ALA A 46 12.00 -7.04 6.85
CA ALA A 46 13.38 -7.09 6.38
C ALA A 46 13.88 -5.70 5.92
N HIS A 47 12.99 -4.88 5.35
CA HIS A 47 13.34 -3.58 4.78
C HIS A 47 12.31 -2.49 5.11
N ARG A 48 12.80 -1.28 5.33
CA ARG A 48 11.98 -0.07 5.55
C ARG A 48 12.29 0.92 4.44
N ILE A 49 11.33 1.17 3.56
CA ILE A 49 11.49 2.03 2.38
C ILE A 49 10.45 3.15 2.47
N ARG A 50 10.90 4.40 2.57
CA ARG A 50 10.02 5.56 2.76
C ARG A 50 9.38 6.04 1.47
N ASP A 51 10.17 6.09 0.41
CA ASP A 51 9.72 6.56 -0.89
C ASP A 51 8.81 5.53 -1.57
N TRP A 52 7.74 6.02 -2.17
CA TRP A 52 6.73 5.18 -2.83
C TRP A 52 7.30 4.51 -4.08
N ASN A 53 7.94 5.28 -4.94
CA ASN A 53 8.48 4.78 -6.21
C ASN A 53 9.62 3.79 -5.97
N ALA A 54 10.50 4.07 -5.02
CA ALA A 54 11.56 3.16 -4.62
C ALA A 54 11.01 1.82 -4.10
N ARG A 55 9.88 1.83 -3.38
CA ARG A 55 9.24 0.60 -2.89
C ARG A 55 8.61 -0.20 -4.02
N LEU A 56 7.96 0.47 -4.97
CA LEU A 56 7.41 -0.20 -6.14
C LEU A 56 8.52 -0.80 -7.02
N GLY A 57 9.63 -0.07 -7.20
CA GLY A 57 10.83 -0.58 -7.88
C GLY A 57 11.44 -1.79 -7.16
N PHE A 58 11.48 -1.77 -5.83
CA PHE A 58 11.93 -2.89 -5.00
C PHE A 58 11.07 -4.15 -5.22
N VAL A 59 9.74 -3.99 -5.30
CA VAL A 59 8.80 -5.09 -5.60
C VAL A 59 8.96 -5.56 -7.05
N ALA A 60 9.07 -4.65 -8.01
CA ALA A 60 9.27 -4.97 -9.43
C ALA A 60 10.59 -5.74 -9.67
N ALA A 61 11.63 -5.44 -8.88
CA ALA A 61 12.90 -6.16 -8.88
C ALA A 61 12.84 -7.54 -8.19
N GLY A 62 11.69 -7.95 -7.64
CA GLY A 62 11.53 -9.23 -6.96
C GLY A 62 12.16 -9.30 -5.56
N LEU A 63 12.51 -8.17 -4.96
CA LEU A 63 13.23 -8.12 -3.69
C LEU A 63 12.30 -8.24 -2.46
N GLY A 64 10.98 -8.21 -2.65
CA GLY A 64 10.00 -8.48 -1.60
C GLY A 64 8.57 -8.10 -1.98
N ILE A 65 7.70 -8.00 -0.98
CA ILE A 65 6.28 -7.67 -1.15
C ILE A 65 5.91 -6.38 -0.42
N THR A 66 4.78 -5.78 -0.83
CA THR A 66 4.20 -4.63 -0.15
C THR A 66 2.68 -4.61 -0.24
N THR A 67 2.04 -3.88 0.67
CA THR A 67 0.60 -3.60 0.59
C THR A 67 0.37 -2.22 0.02
N VAL A 68 -0.64 -2.11 -0.84
CA VAL A 68 -1.06 -0.83 -1.42
C VAL A 68 -2.52 -0.55 -1.10
N PRO A 69 -2.94 0.72 -1.00
CA PRO A 69 -4.36 1.04 -0.95
C PRO A 69 -5.02 0.72 -2.30
N ARG A 70 -6.31 0.32 -2.28
CA ARG A 70 -7.05 -0.06 -3.50
C ARG A 70 -7.03 1.03 -4.58
N ILE A 71 -7.10 2.30 -4.18
CA ILE A 71 -7.06 3.44 -5.10
C ILE A 71 -5.75 3.56 -5.89
N ALA A 72 -4.64 3.02 -5.38
CA ALA A 72 -3.35 3.08 -6.05
C ALA A 72 -3.15 1.96 -7.10
N VAL A 73 -4.08 1.00 -7.18
CA VAL A 73 -3.94 -0.20 -8.01
C VAL A 73 -3.79 0.12 -9.50
N SER A 74 -4.56 1.09 -10.00
CA SER A 74 -4.50 1.48 -11.42
C SER A 74 -3.18 2.14 -11.83
N GLY A 75 -2.41 2.66 -10.88
CA GLY A 75 -1.13 3.34 -11.12
C GLY A 75 0.10 2.47 -10.92
N LEU A 76 -0.04 1.16 -10.76
CA LEU A 76 1.08 0.27 -10.47
C LEU A 76 1.89 -0.04 -11.74
N PRO A 77 3.23 -0.19 -11.62
CA PRO A 77 4.08 -0.64 -12.72
C PRO A 77 3.63 -1.99 -13.30
N THR A 78 3.80 -2.16 -14.60
CA THR A 78 3.57 -3.44 -15.28
C THR A 78 4.52 -4.52 -14.78
N GLY A 79 4.11 -5.78 -14.83
CA GLY A 79 4.94 -6.92 -14.39
C GLY A 79 4.86 -7.21 -12.89
N ILE A 80 4.00 -6.48 -12.17
CA ILE A 80 3.72 -6.67 -10.77
C ILE A 80 2.38 -7.43 -10.62
N ALA A 81 2.36 -8.53 -9.85
CA ALA A 81 1.14 -9.31 -9.63
C ALA A 81 0.39 -8.89 -8.36
N ILE A 82 -0.94 -8.81 -8.48
CA ILE A 82 -1.83 -8.24 -7.47
C ILE A 82 -2.72 -9.34 -6.90
N VAL A 83 -2.77 -9.44 -5.57
CA VAL A 83 -3.49 -10.45 -4.80
C VAL A 83 -4.33 -9.78 -3.71
N GLU A 84 -5.62 -10.00 -3.68
CA GLU A 84 -6.44 -9.43 -2.61
C GLU A 84 -6.13 -10.04 -1.23
N VAL A 85 -6.13 -9.22 -0.19
CA VAL A 85 -6.00 -9.69 1.20
C VAL A 85 -7.39 -9.77 1.80
N ASP A 86 -7.78 -10.97 2.22
CA ASP A 86 -8.89 -11.16 3.14
C ASP A 86 -8.41 -10.90 4.58
N ALA A 87 -9.05 -9.92 5.23
CA ALA A 87 -8.71 -9.48 6.58
C ALA A 87 -9.98 -8.98 7.30
N PRO A 88 -10.85 -9.88 7.77
CA PRO A 88 -12.17 -9.52 8.29
C PRO A 88 -12.12 -8.64 9.55
N ALA A 89 -11.03 -8.70 10.33
CA ALA A 89 -10.83 -7.86 11.51
C ALA A 89 -10.30 -6.45 11.19
N TYR A 90 -10.05 -6.13 9.92
CA TYR A 90 -9.47 -4.85 9.52
C TYR A 90 -10.56 -3.84 9.13
N SER A 91 -10.69 -2.77 9.92
CA SER A 91 -11.68 -1.70 9.71
C SER A 91 -11.35 -0.71 8.59
N GLY A 92 -10.27 -0.95 7.84
CA GLY A 92 -9.86 -0.10 6.72
C GLY A 92 -8.90 1.03 7.10
N ARG A 93 -8.72 1.98 6.16
CA ARG A 93 -7.90 3.19 6.32
C ARG A 93 -8.79 4.38 6.01
N THR A 94 -8.71 5.42 6.85
CA THR A 94 -9.41 6.68 6.63
C THR A 94 -8.45 7.70 6.04
N ALA A 95 -8.83 8.33 4.93
CA ALA A 95 -8.16 9.50 4.40
C ALA A 95 -8.85 10.76 4.95
N LEU A 96 -8.06 11.71 5.44
CA LEU A 96 -8.57 12.97 5.99
C LEU A 96 -8.05 14.14 5.18
N ALA A 97 -8.96 15.03 4.77
CA ALA A 97 -8.59 16.35 4.27
C ALA A 97 -8.45 17.30 5.47
N VAL A 98 -7.25 17.79 5.72
CA VAL A 98 -6.95 18.67 6.85
C VAL A 98 -6.72 20.09 6.34
N THR A 99 -7.49 21.05 6.89
CA THR A 99 -7.36 22.47 6.60
C THR A 99 -7.07 23.26 7.88
N ARG A 100 -6.79 24.55 7.75
CA ARG A 100 -6.88 25.48 8.89
C ARG A 100 -8.34 25.55 9.37
N SER A 101 -8.54 26.03 10.60
CA SER A 101 -9.88 26.17 11.21
C SER A 101 -10.82 27.08 10.42
N ASP A 102 -10.28 28.10 9.74
CA ASP A 102 -11.01 28.93 8.77
C ASP A 102 -10.44 28.71 7.35
N PRO A 103 -10.97 27.75 6.58
CA PRO A 103 -10.48 27.44 5.25
C PRO A 103 -10.93 28.50 4.24
N SER A 104 -10.04 28.92 3.33
CA SER A 104 -10.41 29.83 2.24
C SER A 104 -11.46 29.20 1.29
N PRO A 105 -12.16 30.01 0.47
CA PRO A 105 -13.07 29.47 -0.55
C PRO A 105 -12.43 28.41 -1.46
N GLY A 106 -11.19 28.62 -1.88
CA GLY A 106 -10.44 27.65 -2.68
C GLY A 106 -10.15 26.36 -1.92
N GLN A 107 -9.80 26.44 -0.64
CA GLN A 107 -9.60 25.25 0.21
C GLN A 107 -10.91 24.47 0.38
N ARG A 108 -12.05 25.15 0.59
CA ARG A 108 -13.37 24.50 0.64
C ARG A 108 -13.74 23.82 -0.68
N ALA A 109 -13.46 24.46 -1.81
CA ALA A 109 -13.69 23.88 -3.13
C ALA A 109 -12.88 22.60 -3.35
N VAL A 110 -11.59 22.60 -2.96
CA VAL A 110 -10.74 21.40 -3.05
C VAL A 110 -11.27 20.28 -2.14
N VAL A 111 -11.66 20.58 -0.90
CA VAL A 111 -12.23 19.57 0.01
C VAL A 111 -13.52 18.98 -0.56
N ALA A 112 -14.39 19.80 -1.15
CA ALA A 112 -15.61 19.32 -1.81
C ALA A 112 -15.29 18.40 -3.00
N ALA A 113 -14.32 18.78 -3.84
CA ALA A 113 -13.87 17.96 -4.96
C ALA A 113 -13.28 16.62 -4.51
N LEU A 114 -12.47 16.61 -3.44
CA LEU A 114 -11.91 15.39 -2.86
C LEU A 114 -13.01 14.45 -2.32
N ARG A 115 -14.06 14.99 -1.70
CA ARG A 115 -15.21 14.20 -1.23
C ARG A 115 -15.96 13.56 -2.40
N ALA A 116 -16.29 14.34 -3.43
CA ALA A 116 -16.97 13.83 -4.62
C ALA A 116 -16.16 12.74 -5.33
N ALA A 117 -14.83 12.91 -5.43
CA ALA A 117 -13.94 11.90 -5.98
C ALA A 117 -13.92 10.60 -5.14
N ALA A 118 -13.99 10.71 -3.80
CA ALA A 118 -14.00 9.55 -2.91
C ALA A 118 -15.30 8.74 -2.99
N GLU A 119 -16.44 9.40 -3.26
CA GLU A 119 -17.73 8.73 -3.49
C GLU A 119 -17.76 7.95 -4.82
N SER A 120 -16.87 8.31 -5.76
CA SER A 120 -16.79 7.71 -7.09
C SER A 120 -15.74 6.59 -7.22
N ALA A 121 -15.05 6.21 -6.12
CA ALA A 121 -13.84 5.36 -6.10
C ALA A 121 -14.02 3.95 -5.47
#